data_AF-A0A9W8IVQ9-F1
#
_entry.id   AF-A0A9W8IVQ9-F1
#
_cell.length_a   1.000
_cell.length_b   1.000
_cell.length_c   1.000
_cell.angle_alpha   90.00
_cell.angle_beta   90.00
_cell.angle_gamma   90.00
#
_symmetry.space_group_name_H-M   'P 1'
#
loop_
_entity.id
_entity.type
_entity.pdbx_description
1 polymer ?
#
loop_
_entity_poly.entity_id
_entity_poly.type
_entity_poly.pdbx_seq_one_letter_code
_entity_poly.pdbx_strand_id
1 'polypeptide(L)'
;MPVDSTTVAKKAGNGYPCNWIPEKSDTEYQGEPFPNALVQVGKNYLVLEPITLRELTMLRFMNQVTDKPGWTTKIFDKAIIAKWKEEAVGLPNSDIKTEISEQMFTYCVSELQYRATEHPTSPNGAIRVFNGDVYKSDTAKDWHPGSDGKVLDLVHPSMFPLIYGQSKVLSVGARATTLEDCIKRCGEGDILNAETSNRLELEDDTAWSDKFQWLPCEVDISGEKPKIVTYINNLHPEHHRELYSLVEDIIHASIPLWERTLIPSDDLRSTPKRIEYTFCTYDFPIEALSELEQIEEEEGNNDEDDDISERKKDWIDRNKVVEQPEPAEEFDANILKRNPLSFKDNFGALPLQIIVKLANIELTPEKPEYEGGTWHVEGKRGP
;
A
#
# COMPACT_ATOMS: atom_id res chain seq x y z
N MET A 1 -15.68 -16.35 -21.64
CA MET A 1 -15.19 -17.67 -22.08
C MET A 1 -13.95 -17.97 -21.26
N PRO A 2 -13.66 -19.22 -20.84
CA PRO A 2 -12.41 -19.51 -20.15
C PRO A 2 -11.25 -19.11 -21.07
N VAL A 3 -10.33 -18.30 -20.55
CA VAL A 3 -9.16 -17.86 -21.33
C VAL A 3 -8.23 -19.05 -21.50
N ASP A 4 -7.78 -19.30 -22.73
CA ASP A 4 -6.85 -20.36 -23.04
C ASP A 4 -5.43 -19.97 -22.56
N SER A 5 -5.04 -20.48 -21.40
CA SER A 5 -3.72 -20.26 -20.81
C SER A 5 -2.57 -20.84 -21.64
N THR A 6 -2.86 -21.62 -22.68
CA THR A 6 -1.84 -22.15 -23.61
C THR A 6 -1.46 -21.15 -24.70
N THR A 7 -2.11 -19.99 -24.76
CA THR A 7 -1.83 -18.93 -25.74
C THR A 7 -1.43 -17.61 -25.09
N VAL A 8 -0.66 -16.79 -25.82
CA VAL A 8 -0.27 -15.45 -25.38
C VAL A 8 -1.52 -14.56 -25.34
N ALA A 9 -1.99 -14.27 -24.13
CA ALA A 9 -3.15 -13.41 -23.88
C ALA A 9 -2.85 -11.92 -24.15
N LYS A 10 -3.89 -11.13 -24.43
CA LYS A 10 -3.77 -9.68 -24.55
C LYS A 10 -3.66 -9.05 -23.16
N LYS A 11 -2.44 -8.76 -22.70
CA LYS A 11 -2.20 -8.05 -21.43
C LYS A 11 -0.88 -7.30 -21.38
N ALA A 12 -0.72 -6.45 -20.38
CA ALA A 12 0.53 -5.73 -20.10
C ALA A 12 1.73 -6.69 -20.06
N GLY A 13 2.80 -6.36 -20.79
CA GLY A 13 3.98 -7.23 -20.96
C GLY A 13 3.86 -8.37 -21.97
N ASN A 14 2.65 -8.69 -22.45
CA ASN A 14 2.42 -9.69 -23.49
C ASN A 14 1.89 -9.01 -24.77
N GLY A 15 2.79 -8.27 -25.45
CA GLY A 15 2.47 -7.52 -26.67
C GLY A 15 1.85 -6.14 -26.44
N TYR A 16 1.61 -5.77 -25.18
CA TYR A 16 1.16 -4.44 -24.75
C TYR A 16 2.09 -3.86 -23.67
N PRO A 17 2.14 -2.53 -23.49
CA PRO A 17 3.00 -1.85 -22.52
C PRO A 17 2.51 -2.05 -21.09
N CYS A 18 3.37 -1.76 -20.11
CA CYS A 18 3.02 -1.81 -18.68
C CYS A 18 1.83 -0.91 -18.29
N ASN A 19 1.56 0.15 -19.04
CA ASN A 19 0.44 1.05 -18.78
C ASN A 19 -0.87 0.58 -19.43
N TRP A 20 -0.89 -0.56 -20.12
CA TRP A 20 -2.12 -1.12 -20.67
C TRP A 20 -3.08 -1.55 -19.55
N ILE A 21 -4.34 -1.13 -19.68
CA ILE A 21 -5.42 -1.45 -18.75
C ILE A 21 -6.53 -2.18 -19.53
N PRO A 22 -7.02 -3.34 -19.06
CA PRO A 22 -8.10 -4.05 -19.72
C PRO A 22 -9.42 -3.24 -19.65
N GLU A 23 -10.18 -3.23 -20.73
CA GLU A 23 -11.52 -2.65 -20.80
C GLU A 23 -12.60 -3.73 -20.67
N LYS A 24 -13.83 -3.36 -20.28
CA LYS A 24 -14.96 -4.31 -20.15
C LYS A 24 -15.28 -5.10 -21.43
N SER A 25 -14.86 -4.61 -22.59
CA SER A 25 -15.00 -5.31 -23.87
C SER A 25 -13.94 -6.39 -24.12
N ASP A 26 -12.84 -6.39 -23.35
CA ASP A 26 -11.77 -7.37 -23.50
C ASP A 26 -12.17 -8.73 -22.91
N THR A 27 -11.73 -9.81 -23.55
CA THR A 27 -12.10 -11.18 -23.13
C THR A 27 -11.45 -11.54 -21.79
N GLU A 28 -10.32 -10.92 -21.50
CA GLU A 28 -9.48 -11.11 -20.33
C GLU A 28 -9.82 -10.15 -19.18
N TYR A 29 -10.84 -9.30 -19.33
CA TYR A 29 -11.26 -8.36 -18.28
C TYR A 29 -11.82 -9.10 -17.06
N GLN A 30 -11.16 -8.95 -15.91
CA GLN A 30 -11.56 -9.54 -14.62
C GLN A 30 -11.97 -8.49 -13.58
N GLY A 31 -12.05 -7.21 -13.97
CA GLY A 31 -12.34 -6.10 -13.06
C GLY A 31 -11.43 -4.90 -13.29
N GLU A 32 -11.75 -3.81 -12.61
CA GLU A 32 -10.91 -2.62 -12.61
C GLU A 32 -9.57 -2.93 -11.93
N PRO A 33 -8.43 -2.42 -12.44
CA PRO A 33 -7.14 -2.60 -11.78
C PRO A 33 -7.14 -2.08 -10.34
N PHE A 34 -6.38 -2.74 -9.47
CA PHE A 34 -6.11 -2.21 -8.15
C PHE A 34 -5.38 -0.86 -8.26
N PRO A 35 -5.72 0.11 -7.40
CA PRO A 35 -5.02 1.39 -7.33
C PRO A 35 -3.55 1.15 -6.98
N ASN A 36 -2.64 1.92 -7.59
CA ASN A 36 -1.21 1.83 -7.31
C ASN A 36 -0.58 3.22 -7.23
N ALA A 37 0.65 3.29 -6.74
CA ALA A 37 1.35 4.55 -6.47
C ALA A 37 1.84 5.30 -7.73
N LEU A 38 1.72 4.70 -8.92
CA LEU A 38 2.17 5.26 -10.21
C LEU A 38 1.01 5.74 -11.07
N VAL A 39 -0.11 5.02 -11.04
CA VAL A 39 -1.31 5.31 -11.82
C VAL A 39 -2.39 5.71 -10.83
N GLN A 40 -2.74 6.99 -10.85
CA GLN A 40 -4.00 7.45 -10.28
C GLN A 40 -5.12 6.88 -11.17
N VAL A 41 -5.50 5.62 -10.93
CA VAL A 41 -6.43 4.88 -11.80
C VAL A 41 -7.73 5.67 -11.95
N GLY A 42 -7.91 6.26 -13.12
CA GLY A 42 -9.18 6.69 -13.71
C GLY A 42 -9.91 7.89 -13.10
N LYS A 43 -9.42 8.57 -12.05
CA LYS A 43 -10.19 9.69 -11.43
C LYS A 43 -9.28 10.78 -10.83
N ASN A 44 -9.52 12.05 -11.20
CA ASN A 44 -8.85 13.28 -10.73
C ASN A 44 -9.00 13.60 -9.23
N TYR A 45 -9.34 12.63 -8.39
CA TYR A 45 -9.57 12.84 -6.96
C TYR A 45 -8.50 12.11 -6.13
N LEU A 46 -8.21 12.65 -4.94
CA LEU A 46 -7.30 12.05 -3.96
C LEU A 46 -7.65 10.56 -3.73
N VAL A 47 -6.67 9.67 -3.85
CA VAL A 47 -6.84 8.22 -3.69
C VAL A 47 -7.16 7.84 -2.23
N LEU A 48 -6.68 8.65 -1.29
CA LEU A 48 -6.93 8.51 0.15
C LEU A 48 -7.51 9.82 0.70
N GLU A 49 -8.57 9.70 1.49
CA GLU A 49 -9.05 10.86 2.24
C GLU A 49 -8.01 11.27 3.29
N PRO A 50 -7.79 12.58 3.51
CA PRO A 50 -6.92 13.04 4.57
C PRO A 50 -7.44 12.54 5.92
N ILE A 51 -6.52 12.08 6.75
CA ILE A 51 -6.78 11.71 8.15
C ILE A 51 -6.21 12.78 9.08
N THR A 52 -6.80 12.90 10.26
CA THR A 52 -6.38 13.91 11.23
C THR A 52 -4.99 13.58 11.79
N LEU A 53 -4.26 14.59 12.25
CA LEU A 53 -2.97 14.38 12.93
C LEU A 53 -3.14 13.51 14.18
N ARG A 54 -4.28 13.60 14.87
CA ARG A 54 -4.60 12.78 16.03
C ARG A 54 -4.82 11.32 15.65
N GLU A 55 -5.52 11.03 14.55
CA GLU A 55 -5.62 9.66 14.06
C GLU A 55 -4.23 9.09 13.71
N LEU A 56 -3.34 9.87 13.09
CA LEU A 56 -1.94 9.45 12.87
C LEU A 56 -1.20 9.17 14.18
N THR A 57 -1.41 9.98 15.22
CA THR A 57 -0.82 9.77 16.55
C THR A 57 -1.35 8.47 17.18
N MET A 58 -2.66 8.19 17.08
CA MET A 58 -3.28 6.92 17.51
C MET A 58 -2.65 5.72 16.79
N LEU A 59 -2.51 5.80 15.48
CA LEU A 59 -1.91 4.72 14.67
C LEU A 59 -0.46 4.46 15.07
N ARG A 60 0.33 5.51 15.32
CA ARG A 60 1.72 5.38 15.81
C ARG A 60 1.79 4.70 17.17
N PHE A 61 0.94 5.09 18.11
CA PHE A 61 0.85 4.44 19.42
C PHE A 61 0.49 2.95 19.30
N MET A 62 -0.56 2.63 18.54
CA MET A 62 -0.94 1.23 18.30
C MET A 62 0.17 0.44 17.63
N ASN A 63 0.90 1.05 16.69
CA ASN A 63 2.07 0.43 16.06
C ASN A 63 3.16 0.10 17.11
N GLN A 64 3.49 1.03 18.00
CA GLN A 64 4.47 0.80 19.07
C GLN A 64 4.03 -0.29 20.06
N VAL A 65 2.74 -0.36 20.40
CA VAL A 65 2.22 -1.42 21.27
C VAL A 65 2.33 -2.78 20.59
N THR A 66 1.97 -2.86 19.31
CA THR A 66 1.98 -4.11 18.55
C THR A 66 3.38 -4.59 18.19
N ASP A 67 4.41 -3.74 18.26
CA ASP A 67 5.83 -4.14 18.16
C ASP A 67 6.34 -4.84 19.44
N LYS A 68 5.61 -4.78 20.55
CA LYS A 68 6.03 -5.42 21.82
C LYS A 68 5.75 -6.93 21.75
N PRO A 69 6.72 -7.80 22.10
CA PRO A 69 6.50 -9.24 22.16
C PRO A 69 5.34 -9.62 23.09
N GLY A 70 4.44 -10.47 22.61
CA GLY A 70 3.28 -10.94 23.38
C GLY A 70 2.20 -9.89 23.63
N TRP A 71 2.16 -8.80 22.84
CA TRP A 71 1.17 -7.73 22.99
C TRP A 71 -0.28 -8.25 23.00
N THR A 72 -0.58 -9.30 22.23
CA THR A 72 -1.92 -9.91 22.13
C THR A 72 -2.45 -10.45 23.46
N THR A 73 -1.55 -10.83 24.39
CA THR A 73 -1.94 -11.22 25.75
C THR A 73 -1.90 -10.02 26.69
N LYS A 74 -0.86 -9.18 26.56
CA LYS A 74 -0.63 -8.02 27.43
C LYS A 74 -1.73 -6.96 27.35
N ILE A 75 -2.39 -6.82 26.20
CA ILE A 75 -3.47 -5.85 25.99
C ILE A 75 -4.74 -6.15 26.82
N PHE A 76 -4.82 -7.29 27.49
CA PHE A 76 -5.89 -7.63 28.43
C PHE A 76 -5.47 -7.48 29.91
N ASP A 77 -4.20 -7.21 30.18
CA ASP A 77 -3.69 -7.01 31.55
C ASP A 77 -3.87 -5.54 31.97
N LYS A 78 -4.74 -5.32 32.96
CA LYS A 78 -5.05 -3.99 33.49
C LYS A 78 -3.84 -3.24 34.03
N ALA A 79 -2.87 -3.93 34.64
CA ALA A 79 -1.67 -3.30 35.16
C ALA A 79 -0.74 -2.83 34.03
N ILE A 80 -0.66 -3.61 32.95
CA ILE A 80 0.12 -3.22 31.76
C ILE A 80 -0.54 -2.05 31.05
N ILE A 81 -1.88 -2.06 30.89
CA ILE A 81 -2.62 -0.95 30.30
C ILE A 81 -2.44 0.32 31.11
N ALA A 82 -2.53 0.24 32.45
CA ALA A 82 -2.31 1.39 33.33
C ALA A 82 -0.91 1.98 33.12
N LYS A 83 0.12 1.14 33.04
CA LYS A 83 1.48 1.58 32.75
C LYS A 83 1.61 2.23 31.37
N TRP A 84 1.02 1.66 30.32
CA TRP A 84 1.02 2.28 29.00
C TRP A 84 0.27 3.62 28.97
N LYS A 85 -0.78 3.78 29.81
CA LYS A 85 -1.49 5.05 29.96
C LYS A 85 -0.56 6.12 30.55
N GLU A 86 0.16 5.79 31.63
CA GLU A 86 1.14 6.69 32.27
C GLU A 86 2.28 7.09 31.30
N GLU A 87 2.69 6.18 30.41
CA GLU A 87 3.76 6.41 29.43
C GLU A 87 3.32 7.20 28.20
N ALA A 88 2.02 7.42 27.99
CA ALA A 88 1.49 7.94 26.72
C ALA A 88 0.58 9.17 26.87
N VAL A 89 -0.23 9.23 27.93
CA VAL A 89 -1.27 10.25 28.08
C VAL A 89 -0.77 11.43 28.91
N GLY A 90 -1.00 12.65 28.43
CA GLY A 90 -0.73 13.88 29.18
C GLY A 90 0.76 14.15 29.46
N LEU A 91 1.65 13.71 28.57
CA LEU A 91 3.08 13.93 28.71
C LEU A 91 3.44 15.42 28.60
N PRO A 92 4.41 15.92 29.39
CA PRO A 92 4.85 17.30 29.28
C PRO A 92 5.53 17.57 27.94
N ASN A 93 5.31 18.76 27.37
CA ASN A 93 5.85 19.20 26.07
C ASN A 93 5.39 18.36 24.86
N SER A 94 4.27 17.65 24.94
CA SER A 94 3.66 17.04 23.76
C SER A 94 3.06 18.08 22.83
N ASP A 95 3.17 17.84 21.53
CA ASP A 95 2.45 18.55 20.48
C ASP A 95 1.36 17.65 19.89
N ILE A 96 0.55 18.14 18.96
CA ILE A 96 -0.52 17.37 18.32
C ILE A 96 -0.07 16.04 17.66
N LYS A 97 1.23 15.92 17.31
CA LYS A 97 1.80 14.73 16.66
C LYS A 97 2.24 13.67 17.66
N THR A 98 2.23 13.99 18.94
CA THR A 98 2.74 13.17 20.05
C THR A 98 1.77 13.06 21.22
N GLU A 99 0.85 14.01 21.36
CA GLU A 99 -0.18 14.04 22.39
C GLU A 99 -1.23 12.96 22.16
N ILE A 100 -1.56 12.22 23.22
CA ILE A 100 -2.63 11.24 23.27
C ILE A 100 -3.57 11.65 24.41
N SER A 101 -4.83 11.95 24.08
CA SER A 101 -5.87 12.17 25.10
C SER A 101 -6.30 10.87 25.76
N GLU A 102 -7.02 10.98 26.88
CA GLU A 102 -7.63 9.81 27.52
C GLU A 102 -8.60 9.06 26.59
N GLN A 103 -9.33 9.78 25.76
CA GLN A 103 -10.29 9.22 24.81
C GLN A 103 -9.58 8.49 23.66
N MET A 104 -8.54 9.10 23.07
CA MET A 104 -7.67 8.43 22.09
C MET A 104 -7.07 7.14 22.66
N PHE A 105 -6.52 7.20 23.87
CA PHE A 105 -5.91 6.05 24.51
C PHE A 105 -6.92 4.92 24.71
N THR A 106 -8.09 5.25 25.25
CA THR A 106 -9.17 4.27 25.51
C THR A 106 -9.61 3.62 24.21
N TYR A 107 -9.82 4.41 23.16
CA TYR A 107 -10.16 3.92 21.83
C TYR A 107 -9.09 2.97 21.28
N CYS A 108 -7.81 3.37 21.33
CA CYS A 108 -6.70 2.53 20.89
C CYS A 108 -6.64 1.19 21.65
N VAL A 109 -6.89 1.19 22.95
CA VAL A 109 -6.93 -0.04 23.75
C VAL A 109 -8.06 -0.94 23.29
N SER A 110 -9.29 -0.41 23.13
CA SER A 110 -10.44 -1.19 22.65
C SER A 110 -10.20 -1.78 21.26
N GLU A 111 -9.65 -0.99 20.34
CA GLU A 111 -9.29 -1.44 19.00
C GLU A 111 -8.23 -2.55 19.05
N LEU A 112 -7.19 -2.40 19.85
CA LEU A 112 -6.13 -3.42 20.00
C LEU A 112 -6.64 -4.70 20.67
N GLN A 113 -7.56 -4.60 21.63
CA GLN A 113 -8.20 -5.77 22.25
C GLN A 113 -9.00 -6.54 21.21
N TYR A 114 -9.81 -5.86 20.41
CA TYR A 114 -10.54 -6.48 19.30
C TYR A 114 -9.57 -7.20 18.35
N ARG A 115 -8.52 -6.52 17.89
CA ARG A 115 -7.51 -7.10 16.99
C ARG A 115 -6.78 -8.29 17.60
N ALA A 116 -6.51 -8.28 18.89
CA ALA A 116 -5.91 -9.41 19.59
C ALA A 116 -6.81 -10.65 19.59
N THR A 117 -8.14 -10.48 19.57
CA THR A 117 -9.07 -11.62 19.44
C THR A 117 -9.07 -12.24 18.03
N GLU A 118 -8.80 -11.44 16.98
CA GLU A 118 -8.71 -11.93 15.60
C GLU A 118 -7.31 -12.40 15.21
N HIS A 119 -6.28 -12.00 15.96
CA HIS A 119 -4.89 -12.36 15.67
C HIS A 119 -4.64 -13.88 15.50
N PRO A 120 -5.21 -14.79 16.33
CA PRO A 120 -4.98 -16.23 16.17
C PRO A 120 -5.52 -16.81 14.86
N THR A 121 -6.56 -16.21 14.27
CA THR A 121 -7.13 -16.63 12.98
C THR A 121 -6.52 -15.86 11.81
N SER A 122 -5.57 -14.98 12.08
CA SER A 122 -4.92 -14.15 11.10
C SER A 122 -3.78 -14.89 10.39
N PRO A 123 -3.79 -15.06 9.05
CA PRO A 123 -2.65 -15.55 8.29
C PRO A 123 -1.33 -14.93 8.74
N ASN A 124 -0.41 -15.78 9.21
CA ASN A 124 0.91 -15.42 9.71
C ASN A 124 0.90 -14.31 10.79
N GLY A 125 -0.16 -14.22 11.59
CA GLY A 125 -0.30 -13.20 12.63
C GLY A 125 -0.33 -11.76 12.09
N ALA A 126 -0.66 -11.57 10.80
CA ALA A 126 -0.65 -10.24 10.21
C ALA A 126 -1.71 -9.33 10.85
N ILE A 127 -1.38 -8.06 11.02
CA ILE A 127 -2.29 -7.05 11.55
C ILE A 127 -2.25 -5.79 10.68
N ARG A 128 -3.42 -5.20 10.47
CA ARG A 128 -3.56 -3.91 9.78
C ARG A 128 -3.01 -2.80 10.67
N VAL A 129 -2.08 -1.97 10.20
CA VAL A 129 -1.45 -0.91 11.02
C VAL A 129 -1.82 0.51 10.59
N PHE A 130 -2.18 0.73 9.33
CA PHE A 130 -2.63 2.04 8.85
C PHE A 130 -3.85 1.93 7.93
N ASN A 131 -4.49 3.07 7.67
CA ASN A 131 -5.53 3.17 6.64
C ASN A 131 -4.91 2.94 5.26
N GLY A 132 -5.71 2.44 4.31
CA GLY A 132 -5.18 1.97 3.02
C GLY A 132 -4.50 0.59 3.08
N ASP A 133 -4.93 -0.27 4.02
CA ASP A 133 -4.55 -1.68 4.16
C ASP A 133 -3.05 -1.95 4.14
N VAL A 134 -2.34 -1.13 4.90
CA VAL A 134 -0.97 -1.45 5.31
C VAL A 134 -1.04 -2.49 6.41
N TYR A 135 -0.55 -3.70 6.13
CA TYR A 135 -0.41 -4.77 7.11
C TYR A 135 1.06 -4.93 7.50
N LYS A 136 1.29 -5.31 8.76
CA LYS A 136 2.56 -5.87 9.20
C LYS A 136 2.34 -7.28 9.73
N SER A 137 3.34 -8.11 9.59
CA SER A 137 3.43 -9.43 10.21
C SER A 137 4.80 -9.50 10.87
N ASP A 138 4.90 -10.18 12.01
CA ASP A 138 6.16 -10.40 12.71
C ASP A 138 7.16 -11.26 11.89
N THR A 139 6.74 -11.70 10.70
CA THR A 139 7.53 -12.44 9.71
C THR A 139 7.67 -11.66 8.39
N ALA A 140 8.55 -10.65 8.35
CA ALA A 140 9.22 -10.21 7.12
C ALA A 140 10.45 -9.32 7.43
N LYS A 141 11.58 -9.61 6.78
CA LYS A 141 12.74 -8.71 6.65
C LYS A 141 12.93 -8.43 5.16
N ASP A 142 13.04 -7.16 4.77
CA ASP A 142 13.18 -6.71 3.38
C ASP A 142 14.58 -6.10 3.14
N TRP A 143 15.16 -6.32 1.95
CA TRP A 143 16.60 -6.13 1.67
C TRP A 143 16.86 -5.58 0.23
N HIS A 144 17.89 -4.73 0.05
CA HIS A 144 17.90 -3.66 -0.97
C HIS A 144 19.15 -3.52 -1.88
N PRO A 145 19.04 -2.76 -2.99
CA PRO A 145 20.16 -2.32 -3.84
C PRO A 145 20.98 -1.12 -3.29
N GLY A 146 22.28 -1.05 -3.68
CA GLY A 146 23.26 0.00 -3.26
C GLY A 146 24.48 -0.51 -2.46
N SER A 147 24.81 -1.80 -2.57
CA SER A 147 25.38 -2.62 -1.48
C SER A 147 26.88 -2.55 -1.15
N ASP A 148 27.67 -1.62 -1.72
CA ASP A 148 29.13 -1.59 -1.52
C ASP A 148 29.82 -2.98 -1.67
N GLY A 149 29.32 -3.76 -2.65
CA GLY A 149 29.81 -5.12 -2.95
C GLY A 149 29.39 -6.22 -1.97
N LYS A 150 28.40 -6.01 -1.11
CA LYS A 150 27.91 -6.99 -0.10
C LYS A 150 26.64 -7.76 -0.49
N VAL A 151 26.05 -7.43 -1.63
CA VAL A 151 24.84 -8.09 -2.13
C VAL A 151 25.13 -8.78 -3.45
N LEU A 152 24.85 -10.08 -3.51
CA LEU A 152 24.86 -10.87 -4.74
C LEU A 152 23.43 -11.03 -5.23
N ASP A 153 23.12 -10.42 -6.36
CA ASP A 153 21.84 -10.59 -7.05
C ASP A 153 21.80 -11.99 -7.67
N LEU A 154 21.03 -12.89 -7.06
CA LEU A 154 20.75 -14.23 -7.62
C LEU A 154 19.74 -14.12 -8.77
N VAL A 155 18.69 -13.32 -8.58
CA VAL A 155 17.68 -13.03 -9.60
C VAL A 155 17.36 -11.54 -9.53
N HIS A 156 17.72 -10.78 -10.56
CA HIS A 156 17.41 -9.35 -10.62
C HIS A 156 16.69 -9.00 -11.92
N PRO A 157 15.48 -8.42 -11.86
CA PRO A 157 14.65 -8.19 -13.05
C PRO A 157 15.26 -7.20 -14.04
N SER A 158 16.23 -6.37 -13.62
CA SER A 158 16.97 -5.44 -14.50
C SER A 158 18.14 -6.05 -15.27
N MET A 159 18.53 -7.30 -15.04
CA MET A 159 19.69 -7.91 -15.74
C MET A 159 19.34 -8.28 -17.19
N PHE A 160 18.09 -8.67 -17.46
CA PHE A 160 17.62 -9.09 -18.78
C PHE A 160 16.24 -8.49 -19.10
N PRO A 161 16.07 -7.16 -19.03
CA PRO A 161 14.77 -6.56 -19.29
C PRO A 161 14.39 -6.73 -20.76
N LEU A 162 13.10 -6.59 -21.05
CA LEU A 162 12.64 -6.30 -22.41
C LEU A 162 13.22 -4.95 -22.82
N ILE A 163 13.85 -4.87 -23.99
CA ILE A 163 14.30 -3.61 -24.60
C ILE A 163 13.47 -3.39 -25.86
N TYR A 164 12.68 -2.32 -25.90
CA TYR A 164 11.86 -1.99 -27.07
C TYR A 164 12.76 -1.73 -28.30
N GLY A 165 12.36 -2.24 -29.46
CA GLY A 165 13.13 -2.17 -30.70
C GLY A 165 14.28 -3.19 -30.80
N GLN A 166 14.52 -4.01 -29.77
CA GLN A 166 15.59 -5.01 -29.77
C GLN A 166 15.12 -6.41 -29.36
N SER A 167 14.38 -6.52 -28.26
CA SER A 167 13.89 -7.81 -27.77
C SER A 167 12.76 -8.35 -28.64
N LYS A 168 12.74 -9.67 -28.81
CA LYS A 168 11.67 -10.38 -29.51
C LYS A 168 10.57 -10.81 -28.55
N VAL A 169 9.32 -10.72 -29.01
CA VAL A 169 8.13 -11.15 -28.26
C VAL A 169 7.28 -12.08 -29.10
N LEU A 170 6.60 -13.02 -28.45
CA LEU A 170 5.61 -13.85 -29.09
C LEU A 170 4.34 -13.02 -29.34
N SER A 171 3.78 -13.15 -30.54
CA SER A 171 2.54 -12.47 -30.92
C SER A 171 1.36 -12.98 -30.09
N VAL A 172 0.41 -12.09 -29.81
CA VAL A 172 -0.87 -12.45 -29.18
C VAL A 172 -1.52 -13.62 -29.94
N GLY A 173 -2.02 -14.62 -29.19
CA GLY A 173 -2.63 -15.83 -29.74
C GLY A 173 -1.63 -16.91 -30.18
N ALA A 174 -0.32 -16.62 -30.21
CA ALA A 174 0.69 -17.65 -30.36
C ALA A 174 0.69 -18.57 -29.14
N ARG A 175 1.25 -19.78 -29.28
CA ARG A 175 1.43 -20.69 -28.14
C ARG A 175 2.31 -20.04 -27.08
N ALA A 176 1.82 -19.94 -25.84
CA ALA A 176 2.58 -19.46 -24.70
C ALA A 176 3.78 -20.36 -24.42
N THR A 177 4.87 -19.77 -23.93
CA THR A 177 6.06 -20.51 -23.49
C THR A 177 5.77 -21.21 -22.17
N THR A 178 6.40 -22.36 -21.93
CA THR A 178 6.35 -23.08 -20.66
C THR A 178 7.75 -23.31 -20.10
N LEU A 179 7.85 -23.82 -18.87
CA LEU A 179 9.14 -24.18 -18.27
C LEU A 179 9.89 -25.27 -19.09
N GLU A 180 9.16 -26.16 -19.77
CA GLU A 180 9.73 -27.27 -20.53
C GLU A 180 10.24 -26.88 -21.92
N ASP A 181 9.69 -25.82 -22.51
CA ASP A 181 10.01 -25.41 -23.88
C ASP A 181 10.71 -24.04 -24.00
N CYS A 182 10.81 -23.27 -22.92
CA CYS A 182 11.41 -21.92 -22.93
C CYS A 182 12.81 -21.85 -23.55
N ILE A 183 13.68 -22.83 -23.27
CA ILE A 183 15.05 -22.87 -23.80
C ILE A 183 15.03 -23.12 -25.32
N LYS A 184 14.18 -24.05 -25.77
CA LYS A 184 14.07 -24.42 -27.19
C LYS A 184 13.49 -23.28 -28.03
N ARG A 185 12.65 -22.46 -27.42
CA ARG A 185 11.95 -21.34 -28.05
C ARG A 185 12.70 -20.01 -27.92
N CYS A 186 13.90 -20.03 -27.35
CA CYS A 186 14.73 -18.83 -27.23
C CYS A 186 15.00 -18.21 -28.62
N GLY A 187 14.66 -16.93 -28.78
CA GLY A 187 14.84 -16.19 -30.03
C GLY A 187 13.68 -16.27 -31.03
N GLU A 188 12.60 -16.99 -30.70
CA GLU A 188 11.31 -16.90 -31.41
C GLU A 188 10.65 -15.53 -31.23
N GLY A 189 9.71 -15.22 -32.13
CA GLY A 189 8.92 -13.99 -32.08
C GLY A 189 9.47 -12.84 -32.93
N ASP A 190 8.79 -11.70 -32.82
CA ASP A 190 9.03 -10.49 -33.59
C ASP A 190 9.51 -9.35 -32.69
N ILE A 191 10.22 -8.38 -33.26
CA ILE A 191 10.70 -7.21 -32.52
C ILE A 191 9.51 -6.30 -32.21
N LEU A 192 9.32 -5.98 -30.92
CA LEU A 192 8.28 -5.05 -30.48
C LEU A 192 8.83 -3.62 -30.45
N ASN A 193 8.18 -2.71 -31.19
CA ASN A 193 8.52 -1.27 -31.15
C ASN A 193 7.67 -0.54 -30.10
N ALA A 194 8.21 0.52 -29.50
CA ALA A 194 7.50 1.30 -28.48
C ALA A 194 6.20 1.95 -29.02
N GLU A 195 6.20 2.39 -30.28
CA GLU A 195 5.03 3.01 -30.94
C GLU A 195 3.84 2.06 -31.11
N THR A 196 4.08 0.74 -31.22
CA THR A 196 3.01 -0.27 -31.31
C THR A 196 2.37 -0.61 -29.96
N SER A 197 2.91 -0.06 -28.88
CA SER A 197 2.54 -0.38 -27.49
C SER A 197 1.43 0.56 -26.98
N ASN A 198 1.50 1.87 -27.28
CA ASN A 198 0.76 2.85 -26.48
C ASN A 198 -0.72 2.94 -26.85
N ARG A 199 -1.59 2.64 -25.89
CA ARG A 199 -3.04 2.85 -26.00
C ARG A 199 -3.65 3.66 -24.86
N LEU A 200 -2.89 4.61 -24.32
CA LEU A 200 -3.41 5.64 -23.42
C LEU A 200 -2.75 6.98 -23.76
N GLU A 201 -3.54 7.92 -24.26
CA GLU A 201 -3.22 9.36 -24.26
C GLU A 201 -3.34 9.85 -22.80
N LEU A 202 -2.29 9.70 -22.00
CA LEU A 202 -2.21 10.33 -20.67
C LEU A 202 -1.36 11.60 -20.78
N GLU A 203 -1.77 12.65 -20.07
CA GLU A 203 -1.07 13.95 -20.04
C GLU A 203 0.34 13.88 -19.41
N ASP A 204 0.66 12.78 -18.71
CA ASP A 204 1.92 12.63 -17.97
C ASP A 204 2.79 11.48 -18.54
N ASP A 205 3.49 11.80 -19.63
CA ASP A 205 4.36 10.91 -20.43
C ASP A 205 5.66 10.47 -19.71
N THR A 206 5.74 10.67 -18.38
CA THR A 206 6.97 10.46 -17.60
C THR A 206 6.92 9.29 -16.63
N ALA A 207 5.73 8.72 -16.37
CA ALA A 207 5.55 7.66 -15.37
C ALA A 207 6.08 6.28 -15.81
N TRP A 208 6.30 6.07 -17.11
CA TRP A 208 6.70 4.80 -17.69
C TRP A 208 7.94 4.93 -18.56
N SER A 209 8.70 3.84 -18.70
CA SER A 209 9.84 3.77 -19.61
C SER A 209 9.39 3.39 -21.01
N ASP A 210 9.76 4.20 -21.99
CA ASP A 210 9.63 3.94 -23.43
C ASP A 210 10.78 3.09 -23.99
N LYS A 211 11.77 2.74 -23.15
CA LYS A 211 13.01 2.06 -23.55
C LYS A 211 13.05 0.59 -23.14
N PHE A 212 12.57 0.29 -21.94
CA PHE A 212 12.70 -1.04 -21.37
C PHE A 212 11.60 -1.35 -20.35
N GLN A 213 11.35 -2.64 -20.15
CA GLN A 213 10.34 -3.16 -19.24
C GLN A 213 10.86 -4.42 -18.52
N TRP A 214 10.52 -4.58 -17.24
CA TRP A 214 10.74 -5.83 -16.52
C TRP A 214 9.74 -6.91 -16.95
N LEU A 215 10.25 -8.14 -17.05
CA LEU A 215 9.47 -9.29 -17.50
C LEU A 215 8.94 -10.07 -16.30
N PRO A 216 7.61 -10.17 -16.11
CA PRO A 216 7.03 -11.03 -15.09
C PRO A 216 7.09 -12.50 -15.53
N CYS A 217 7.01 -13.41 -14.56
CA CYS A 217 6.57 -14.78 -14.81
C CYS A 217 5.06 -14.90 -14.55
N GLU A 218 4.47 -15.93 -15.15
CA GLU A 218 3.07 -16.28 -15.03
C GLU A 218 2.91 -17.33 -13.95
N VAL A 219 1.95 -17.11 -13.05
CA VAL A 219 1.70 -17.98 -11.90
C VAL A 219 0.23 -18.37 -11.86
N ASP A 220 -0.05 -19.64 -12.11
CA ASP A 220 -1.38 -20.23 -11.98
C ASP A 220 -1.76 -20.36 -10.50
N ILE A 221 -2.88 -19.79 -10.11
CA ILE A 221 -3.42 -19.79 -8.74
C ILE A 221 -4.74 -20.57 -8.61
N SER A 222 -5.18 -21.25 -9.69
CA SER A 222 -6.44 -22.00 -9.72
C SER A 222 -6.41 -23.25 -8.83
N GLY A 223 -5.21 -23.80 -8.58
CA GLY A 223 -4.97 -24.98 -7.75
C GLY A 223 -5.04 -24.71 -6.24
N GLU A 224 -4.65 -25.69 -5.44
CA GLU A 224 -4.43 -25.51 -3.98
C GLU A 224 -3.13 -24.77 -3.69
N LYS A 225 -2.08 -25.04 -4.49
CA LYS A 225 -0.81 -24.34 -4.45
C LYS A 225 -0.58 -23.61 -5.77
N PRO A 226 -0.06 -22.37 -5.73
CA PRO A 226 0.31 -21.65 -6.93
C PRO A 226 1.42 -22.38 -7.68
N LYS A 227 1.39 -22.29 -9.01
CA LYS A 227 2.37 -22.90 -9.90
C LYS A 227 2.93 -21.91 -10.89
N ILE A 228 4.25 -21.81 -10.94
CA ILE A 228 4.93 -20.98 -11.92
C ILE A 228 4.88 -21.72 -13.26
N VAL A 229 4.26 -21.12 -14.28
CA VAL A 229 4.05 -21.76 -15.59
C VAL A 229 5.00 -21.24 -16.66
N THR A 230 5.52 -20.02 -16.52
CA THR A 230 6.57 -19.46 -17.40
C THR A 230 7.87 -19.22 -16.63
N TYR A 231 8.98 -19.09 -17.34
CA TYR A 231 10.29 -18.93 -16.70
C TYR A 231 10.37 -17.62 -15.89
N ILE A 232 11.06 -17.67 -14.74
CA ILE A 232 11.51 -16.46 -14.05
C ILE A 232 12.71 -15.95 -14.83
N ASN A 233 12.65 -14.68 -15.24
CA ASN A 233 13.73 -14.07 -15.98
C ASN A 233 15.06 -14.16 -15.20
N ASN A 234 16.16 -14.49 -15.89
CA ASN A 234 17.47 -14.81 -15.28
C ASN A 234 17.53 -16.09 -14.41
N LEU A 235 16.54 -16.96 -14.43
CA LEU A 235 16.57 -18.20 -13.65
C LEU A 235 16.31 -19.43 -14.51
N HIS A 236 17.32 -20.29 -14.65
CA HIS A 236 17.20 -21.50 -15.46
C HIS A 236 16.31 -22.56 -14.77
N PRO A 237 15.21 -23.03 -15.38
CA PRO A 237 14.23 -23.89 -14.72
C PRO A 237 14.75 -25.29 -14.39
N GLU A 238 15.62 -25.87 -15.23
CA GLU A 238 16.18 -27.20 -14.95
C GLU A 238 17.26 -27.16 -13.86
N HIS A 239 18.21 -26.21 -13.93
CA HIS A 239 19.31 -26.09 -12.98
C HIS A 239 18.86 -25.60 -11.60
N HIS A 240 17.77 -24.83 -11.52
CA HIS A 240 17.29 -24.22 -10.27
C HIS A 240 15.87 -24.69 -9.90
N ARG A 241 15.52 -25.94 -10.23
CA ARG A 241 14.19 -26.51 -9.98
C ARG A 241 13.74 -26.39 -8.52
N GLU A 242 14.66 -26.57 -7.58
CA GLU A 242 14.39 -26.41 -6.15
C GLU A 242 14.02 -24.97 -5.80
N LEU A 243 14.71 -23.98 -6.40
CA LEU A 243 14.42 -22.57 -6.17
C LEU A 243 13.05 -22.17 -6.72
N TYR A 244 12.64 -22.69 -7.88
CA TYR A 244 11.27 -22.48 -8.38
C TYR A 244 10.23 -23.01 -7.38
N SER A 245 10.45 -24.22 -6.85
CA SER A 245 9.54 -24.82 -5.86
C SER A 245 9.47 -23.98 -4.57
N LEU A 246 10.62 -23.44 -4.13
CA LEU A 246 10.67 -22.53 -2.98
C LEU A 246 9.93 -21.21 -3.26
N VAL A 247 10.09 -20.62 -4.44
CA VAL A 247 9.37 -19.39 -4.81
C VAL A 247 7.87 -19.64 -4.87
N GLU A 248 7.41 -20.78 -5.39
CA GLU A 248 5.99 -21.18 -5.33
C GLU A 248 5.47 -21.25 -3.89
N ASP A 249 6.23 -21.85 -2.96
CA ASP A 249 5.86 -21.91 -1.55
C ASP A 249 5.85 -20.52 -0.89
N ILE A 250 6.77 -19.61 -1.25
CA ILE A 250 6.78 -18.21 -0.81
C ILE A 250 5.53 -17.48 -1.33
N ILE A 251 5.20 -17.61 -2.62
CA ILE A 251 4.00 -17.01 -3.21
C ILE A 251 2.76 -17.55 -2.50
N HIS A 252 2.69 -18.86 -2.26
CA HIS A 252 1.59 -19.49 -1.54
C HIS A 252 1.38 -18.89 -0.15
N ALA A 253 2.46 -18.70 0.60
CA ALA A 253 2.43 -18.06 1.92
C ALA A 253 2.09 -16.56 1.87
N SER A 254 2.34 -15.91 0.73
CA SER A 254 2.13 -14.47 0.51
C SER A 254 0.72 -14.13 0.05
N ILE A 255 0.04 -15.00 -0.71
CA ILE A 255 -1.31 -14.74 -1.25
C ILE A 255 -2.30 -14.26 -0.16
N PRO A 256 -2.43 -14.92 1.01
CA PRO A 256 -3.35 -14.45 2.04
C PRO A 256 -3.00 -13.07 2.60
N LEU A 257 -1.73 -12.67 2.53
CA LEU A 257 -1.28 -11.33 2.91
C LEU A 257 -1.63 -10.31 1.82
N TRP A 258 -1.42 -10.67 0.55
CA TRP A 258 -1.79 -9.83 -0.58
C TRP A 258 -3.29 -9.56 -0.65
N GLU A 259 -4.11 -10.60 -0.46
CA GLU A 259 -5.58 -10.52 -0.38
C GLU A 259 -6.06 -9.57 0.71
N ARG A 260 -5.26 -9.39 1.77
CA ARG A 260 -5.57 -8.43 2.83
C ARG A 260 -5.10 -7.02 2.53
N THR A 261 -4.01 -6.87 1.79
CA THR A 261 -3.40 -5.56 1.50
C THR A 261 -3.95 -4.88 0.26
N LEU A 262 -4.44 -5.65 -0.72
CA LEU A 262 -4.98 -5.09 -1.97
C LEU A 262 -6.44 -4.67 -1.79
N ILE A 263 -6.70 -3.37 -1.91
CA ILE A 263 -8.05 -2.79 -1.74
C ILE A 263 -8.61 -2.33 -3.09
N PRO A 264 -9.85 -2.71 -3.43
CA PRO A 264 -10.58 -2.10 -4.55
C PRO A 264 -10.72 -0.57 -4.38
N SER A 265 -10.64 0.21 -5.45
CA SER A 265 -10.66 1.68 -5.34
C SER A 265 -11.88 2.26 -4.59
N ASP A 266 -13.04 1.61 -4.64
CA ASP A 266 -14.25 2.08 -3.95
C ASP A 266 -14.19 1.84 -2.43
N ASP A 267 -13.51 0.78 -1.99
CA ASP A 267 -13.31 0.45 -0.57
C ASP A 267 -12.30 1.39 0.11
N LEU A 268 -11.34 1.94 -0.64
CA LEU A 268 -10.42 2.97 -0.14
C LEU A 268 -11.15 4.25 0.28
N ARG A 269 -12.16 4.66 -0.49
CA ARG A 269 -12.93 5.89 -0.25
C ARG A 269 -13.96 5.74 0.86
N SER A 270 -14.55 4.55 0.94
CA SER A 270 -15.56 4.23 1.95
C SER A 270 -14.96 3.68 3.25
N THR A 271 -13.63 3.64 3.36
CA THR A 271 -12.95 3.22 4.59
C THR A 271 -13.31 4.18 5.73
N PRO A 272 -14.01 3.69 6.78
CA PRO A 272 -14.38 4.54 7.90
C PRO A 272 -13.14 5.09 8.61
N LYS A 273 -13.21 6.34 9.07
CA LYS A 273 -12.16 7.00 9.85
C LYS A 273 -12.35 6.72 11.34
N ARG A 274 -11.26 6.75 12.11
CA ARG A 274 -11.35 6.68 13.58
C ARG A 274 -11.87 7.98 14.18
N ILE A 275 -11.55 9.08 13.50
CA ILE A 275 -11.97 10.43 13.86
C ILE A 275 -12.71 11.02 12.68
N GLU A 276 -14.04 11.13 12.78
CA GLU A 276 -14.83 11.88 11.81
C GLU A 276 -14.61 13.38 12.04
N TYR A 277 -14.21 14.07 10.98
CA TYR A 277 -13.94 15.50 11.04
C TYR A 277 -14.42 16.17 9.76
N THR A 278 -15.50 16.93 9.89
CA THR A 278 -16.20 17.56 8.75
C THR A 278 -16.04 19.07 8.72
N PHE A 279 -15.83 19.71 9.87
CA PHE A 279 -15.59 21.15 9.99
C PHE A 279 -14.70 21.44 11.21
N CYS A 280 -14.00 22.58 11.16
CA CYS A 280 -13.21 23.07 12.27
C CYS A 280 -14.07 23.91 13.20
N THR A 281 -14.13 23.49 14.47
CA THR A 281 -14.67 24.30 15.57
C THR A 281 -13.54 25.02 16.28
N TYR A 282 -13.86 26.19 16.80
CA TYR A 282 -12.92 27.02 17.53
C TYR A 282 -13.55 27.38 18.87
N ASP A 283 -12.76 27.28 19.91
CA ASP A 283 -13.05 27.85 21.21
C ASP A 283 -12.29 29.18 21.34
N PHE A 284 -12.74 30.03 22.25
CA PHE A 284 -12.14 31.33 22.50
C PHE A 284 -11.90 31.50 24.01
N PRO A 285 -10.69 31.92 24.43
CA PRO A 285 -10.39 32.16 25.84
C PRO A 285 -11.39 33.15 26.45
N ILE A 286 -11.92 32.82 27.63
CA ILE A 286 -12.93 33.64 28.32
C ILE A 286 -12.44 35.08 28.50
N GLU A 287 -11.15 35.25 28.74
CA GLU A 287 -10.51 36.56 28.94
C GLU A 287 -10.55 37.44 27.67
N ALA A 288 -10.60 36.84 26.49
CA ALA A 288 -10.62 37.55 25.22
C ALA A 288 -12.05 37.95 24.81
N LEU A 289 -13.10 37.28 25.31
CA LEU A 289 -14.48 37.45 24.86
C LEU A 289 -15.00 38.89 24.99
N SER A 290 -14.55 39.64 26.00
CA SER A 290 -14.96 41.03 26.20
C SER A 290 -14.59 41.97 25.04
N GLU A 291 -13.52 41.67 24.30
CA GLU A 291 -13.15 42.43 23.09
C GLU A 291 -14.04 42.02 21.91
N LEU A 292 -14.43 40.74 21.81
CA LEU A 292 -15.39 40.28 20.79
C LEU A 292 -16.77 40.90 21.00
N GLU A 293 -17.30 40.90 22.23
CA GLU A 293 -18.61 41.49 22.54
C GLU A 293 -18.69 42.97 22.11
N GLN A 294 -17.62 43.74 22.34
CA GLN A 294 -17.54 45.14 21.91
C GLN A 294 -17.58 45.27 20.37
N ILE A 295 -16.85 44.41 19.65
CA ILE A 295 -16.85 44.41 18.18
C ILE A 295 -18.25 44.05 17.65
N GLU A 296 -18.94 43.10 18.27
CA GLU A 296 -20.29 42.67 17.87
C GLU A 296 -21.37 43.73 18.15
N GLU A 297 -21.23 44.49 19.25
CA GLU A 297 -22.09 45.65 19.53
C GLU A 297 -21.88 46.77 18.51
N GLU A 298 -20.64 47.05 18.09
CA GLU A 298 -20.32 48.02 17.04
C GLU A 298 -20.90 47.57 15.68
N GLU A 299 -20.76 46.27 15.35
CA GLU A 299 -21.28 45.65 14.12
C GLU A 299 -22.80 45.82 14.02
N GLY A 300 -23.56 45.43 15.06
CA GLY A 300 -25.02 45.52 15.07
C GLY A 300 -25.59 46.95 14.99
N ASN A 301 -24.76 47.97 15.16
CA ASN A 301 -25.13 49.37 14.97
C ASN A 301 -24.81 49.88 13.55
N ASN A 302 -23.96 49.19 12.78
CA ASN A 302 -23.56 49.55 11.43
C ASN A 302 -23.05 48.33 10.62
N ASP A 303 -23.98 47.44 10.23
CA ASP A 303 -23.68 46.14 9.60
C ASP A 303 -23.00 46.21 8.20
N GLU A 304 -22.83 47.40 7.62
CA GLU A 304 -22.18 47.62 6.30
C GLU A 304 -20.74 48.16 6.40
N ASP A 305 -20.13 48.17 7.60
CA ASP A 305 -18.78 48.68 7.81
C ASP A 305 -17.70 47.59 7.62
N ASP A 306 -16.99 47.66 6.49
CA ASP A 306 -15.90 46.75 6.15
C ASP A 306 -14.77 46.75 7.23
N ASP A 307 -14.53 47.87 7.92
CA ASP A 307 -13.47 47.98 8.96
C ASP A 307 -13.82 47.16 10.22
N ILE A 308 -15.10 47.10 10.58
CA ILE A 308 -15.57 46.31 11.72
C ILE A 308 -15.45 44.81 11.39
N SER A 309 -15.79 44.41 10.17
CA SER A 309 -15.65 43.02 9.71
C SER A 309 -14.20 42.55 9.70
N GLU A 310 -13.26 43.39 9.24
CA GLU A 310 -11.82 43.10 9.28
C GLU A 310 -11.31 42.97 10.72
N ARG A 311 -11.68 43.90 11.62
CA ARG A 311 -11.33 43.83 13.04
C ARG A 311 -11.84 42.56 13.71
N LYS A 312 -13.07 42.13 13.42
CA LYS A 312 -13.66 40.89 13.93
C LYS A 312 -12.87 39.67 13.45
N LYS A 313 -12.52 39.63 12.17
CA LYS A 313 -11.70 38.55 11.60
C LYS A 313 -10.31 38.49 12.23
N ASP A 314 -9.63 39.62 12.37
CA ASP A 314 -8.32 39.71 13.02
C ASP A 314 -8.38 39.28 14.48
N TRP A 315 -9.45 39.63 15.19
CA TRP A 315 -9.68 39.15 16.55
C TRP A 315 -9.85 37.63 16.58
N ILE A 316 -10.68 37.06 15.70
CA ILE A 316 -10.89 35.61 15.61
C ILE A 316 -9.56 34.91 15.32
N ASP A 317 -8.80 35.38 14.34
CA ASP A 317 -7.53 34.75 13.94
C ASP A 317 -6.46 34.78 15.04
N ARG A 318 -6.45 35.83 15.88
CA ARG A 318 -5.55 35.96 17.03
C ARG A 318 -5.95 35.09 18.22
N ASN A 319 -7.25 34.94 18.47
CA ASN A 319 -7.75 34.37 19.73
C ASN A 319 -8.35 32.97 19.58
N LYS A 320 -8.61 32.50 18.36
CA LYS A 320 -9.15 31.16 18.13
C LYS A 320 -8.21 30.08 18.67
N VAL A 321 -8.78 29.18 19.46
CA VAL A 321 -8.14 27.94 19.87
C VAL A 321 -8.83 26.82 19.11
N VAL A 322 -8.08 26.08 18.29
CA VAL A 322 -8.64 24.97 17.52
C VAL A 322 -9.03 23.85 18.47
N GLU A 323 -10.32 23.53 18.52
CA GLU A 323 -10.80 22.35 19.23
C GLU A 323 -10.25 21.09 18.55
N GLN A 324 -9.57 20.28 19.35
CA GLN A 324 -8.92 19.08 18.83
C GLN A 324 -9.95 17.97 18.65
N PRO A 325 -10.06 17.35 17.47
CA PRO A 325 -11.08 16.34 17.25
C PRO A 325 -10.71 15.05 18.00
N GLU A 326 -11.68 14.47 18.69
CA GLU A 326 -11.54 13.21 19.41
C GLU A 326 -12.18 12.06 18.63
N PRO A 327 -11.70 10.80 18.79
CA PRO A 327 -12.40 9.66 18.24
C PRO A 327 -13.76 9.47 18.92
N ALA A 328 -14.64 8.65 18.34
CA ALA A 328 -15.88 8.27 19.00
C ALA A 328 -15.62 7.71 20.42
N GLU A 329 -16.56 7.92 21.35
CA GLU A 329 -16.42 7.43 22.74
C GLU A 329 -16.27 5.91 22.81
N GLU A 330 -16.94 5.20 21.89
CA GLU A 330 -16.86 3.76 21.76
C GLU A 330 -16.20 3.34 20.45
N PHE A 331 -15.38 2.29 20.52
CA PHE A 331 -14.79 1.67 19.34
C PHE A 331 -15.85 0.86 18.57
N ASP A 332 -16.06 1.20 17.30
CA ASP A 332 -16.85 0.38 16.37
C ASP A 332 -15.93 -0.52 15.52
N ALA A 333 -16.05 -1.83 15.70
CA ALA A 333 -15.32 -2.82 14.91
C ALA A 333 -15.60 -2.75 13.39
N ASN A 334 -16.73 -2.16 12.97
CA ASN A 334 -17.06 -2.01 11.55
C ASN A 334 -16.00 -1.19 10.78
N ILE A 335 -15.24 -0.31 11.45
CA ILE A 335 -14.15 0.44 10.80
C ILE A 335 -13.07 -0.50 10.22
N LEU A 336 -12.89 -1.69 10.83
CA LEU A 336 -11.91 -2.69 10.44
C LEU A 336 -12.47 -3.75 9.48
N LYS A 337 -13.79 -3.97 9.47
CA LYS A 337 -14.43 -5.01 8.65
C LYS A 337 -14.29 -4.70 7.17
N ARG A 338 -13.85 -5.67 6.39
CA ARG A 338 -13.79 -5.61 4.93
C ARG A 338 -14.36 -6.89 4.34
N ASN A 339 -14.83 -6.78 3.10
CA ASN A 339 -15.17 -7.97 2.33
C ASN A 339 -13.87 -8.70 2.01
N PRO A 340 -13.74 -10.00 2.33
CA PRO A 340 -12.52 -10.73 2.04
C PRO A 340 -12.34 -10.80 0.52
N LEU A 341 -11.14 -10.43 0.06
CA LEU A 341 -10.71 -10.65 -1.31
C LEU A 341 -10.18 -12.08 -1.44
N SER A 342 -10.65 -12.80 -2.46
CA SER A 342 -10.11 -14.11 -2.83
C SER A 342 -9.55 -14.00 -4.24
N PHE A 343 -8.23 -14.07 -4.38
CA PHE A 343 -7.58 -14.05 -5.68
C PHE A 343 -7.99 -15.27 -6.51
N LYS A 344 -8.13 -16.42 -5.87
CA LYS A 344 -8.55 -17.64 -6.55
C LYS A 344 -9.96 -17.51 -7.13
N ASP A 345 -10.91 -17.01 -6.34
CA ASP A 345 -12.31 -16.93 -6.80
C ASP A 345 -12.51 -15.79 -7.80
N ASN A 346 -11.81 -14.67 -7.63
CA ASN A 346 -11.98 -13.49 -8.46
C ASN A 346 -11.09 -13.49 -9.71
N PHE A 347 -9.88 -14.05 -9.64
CA PHE A 347 -8.85 -13.96 -10.67
C PHE A 347 -8.26 -15.29 -11.10
N GLY A 348 -8.63 -16.42 -10.47
CA GLY A 348 -8.05 -17.74 -10.77
C GLY A 348 -8.36 -18.30 -12.15
N ALA A 349 -9.17 -17.61 -12.96
CA ALA A 349 -9.35 -17.94 -14.38
C ALA A 349 -8.13 -17.59 -15.25
N LEU A 350 -7.22 -16.74 -14.74
CA LEU A 350 -6.01 -16.30 -15.41
C LEU A 350 -4.79 -16.41 -14.48
N PRO A 351 -3.59 -16.69 -15.02
CA PRO A 351 -2.38 -16.62 -14.22
C PRO A 351 -2.08 -15.17 -13.78
N LEU A 352 -1.56 -15.02 -12.56
CA LEU A 352 -1.00 -13.77 -12.06
C LEU A 352 0.36 -13.49 -12.70
N GLN A 353 0.62 -12.23 -13.04
CA GLN A 353 1.95 -11.78 -13.43
C GLN A 353 2.74 -11.35 -12.19
N ILE A 354 3.84 -12.06 -11.91
CA ILE A 354 4.67 -11.82 -10.73
C ILE A 354 6.11 -11.53 -11.18
N ILE A 355 6.68 -10.44 -10.66
CA ILE A 355 8.11 -10.13 -10.83
C ILE A 355 8.85 -10.64 -9.60
N VAL A 356 9.87 -11.47 -9.82
CA VAL A 356 10.69 -12.04 -8.74
C VAL A 356 12.04 -11.35 -8.73
N LYS A 357 12.45 -10.89 -7.54
CA LYS A 357 13.78 -10.34 -7.26
C LYS A 357 14.32 -11.05 -6.02
N LEU A 358 15.52 -11.60 -6.12
CA LEU A 358 16.21 -12.35 -5.07
C LEU A 358 17.64 -11.82 -4.93
N ALA A 359 17.98 -11.44 -3.71
CA ALA A 359 19.28 -10.92 -3.34
C ALA A 359 19.81 -11.68 -2.12
N ASN A 360 21.09 -12.05 -2.16
CA ASN A 360 21.80 -12.60 -1.01
C ASN A 360 22.55 -11.48 -0.28
N ILE A 361 22.54 -11.52 1.05
CA ILE A 361 23.38 -10.66 1.88
C ILE A 361 24.54 -11.48 2.41
N GLU A 362 25.74 -11.10 2.01
CA GLU A 362 26.96 -11.73 2.49
C GLU A 362 27.61 -10.85 3.56
N LEU A 363 27.45 -11.28 4.82
CA LEU A 363 28.11 -10.66 5.97
C LEU A 363 29.41 -11.39 6.26
N THR A 364 30.49 -10.64 6.45
CA THR A 364 31.79 -11.16 6.88
C THR A 364 32.14 -10.62 8.25
N PRO A 365 33.06 -11.24 9.01
CA PRO A 365 33.55 -10.65 10.26
C PRO A 365 34.04 -9.20 10.11
N GLU A 366 34.61 -8.85 8.95
CA GLU A 366 35.11 -7.50 8.62
C GLU A 366 34.00 -6.53 8.19
N LYS A 367 32.88 -7.07 7.67
CA LYS A 367 31.68 -6.33 7.27
C LYS A 367 30.43 -7.01 7.88
N PRO A 368 30.26 -6.97 9.23
CA PRO A 368 29.27 -7.79 9.93
C PRO A 368 27.86 -7.21 9.87
N GLU A 369 27.73 -5.95 9.45
CA GLU A 369 26.48 -5.21 9.43
C GLU A 369 26.13 -4.75 8.01
N TYR A 370 24.83 -4.80 7.72
CA TYR A 370 24.19 -4.23 6.56
C TYR A 370 23.05 -3.35 7.05
N GLU A 371 23.15 -2.05 6.79
CA GLU A 371 22.24 -1.03 7.33
C GLU A 371 20.88 -0.98 6.61
N GLY A 372 20.64 -1.88 5.65
CA GLY A 372 19.51 -1.77 4.73
C GLY A 372 19.87 -0.96 3.48
N GLY A 373 18.87 -0.67 2.66
CA GLY A 373 18.98 0.29 1.56
C GLY A 373 17.81 1.25 1.56
N THR A 374 17.84 2.22 0.66
CA THR A 374 16.82 3.28 0.59
C THR A 374 15.49 2.75 0.04
N TRP A 375 14.42 2.94 0.82
CA TRP A 375 13.05 2.65 0.38
C TRP A 375 12.70 3.48 -0.85
N HIS A 376 12.25 2.83 -1.91
CA HIS A 376 11.74 3.46 -3.11
C HIS A 376 10.64 2.58 -3.70
N VAL A 377 9.74 3.21 -4.47
CA VAL A 377 8.73 2.47 -5.25
C VAL A 377 9.42 1.93 -6.49
N GLU A 378 9.53 0.60 -6.59
CA GLU A 378 10.07 -0.07 -7.76
C GLU A 378 9.23 0.29 -9.00
N GLY A 379 9.90 0.68 -10.11
CA GLY A 379 9.24 1.10 -11.34
C GLY A 379 8.98 2.61 -11.48
N LYS A 380 9.32 3.47 -10.50
CA LYS A 380 9.41 4.92 -10.74
C LYS A 380 10.66 5.28 -11.54
N ARG A 381 10.55 6.27 -12.43
CA ARG A 381 11.72 7.00 -12.92
C ARG A 381 12.42 7.60 -11.70
N GLY A 382 13.66 7.20 -11.43
CA GLY A 382 14.46 7.80 -10.36
C GLY A 382 14.56 9.32 -10.57
N PRO A 383 14.65 10.11 -9.49
CA PRO A 383 14.78 11.57 -9.57
C PRO A 383 15.97 12.02 -10.41
#